data_AF-A0A2N3NJ65-F1
#
_entry.id   AF-A0A2N3NJ65-F1
#
_cell.length_a   1.000
_cell.length_b   1.000
_cell.length_c   1.000
_cell.angle_alpha   90.00
_cell.angle_beta   90.00
_cell.angle_gamma   90.00
#
_symmetry.space_group_name_H-M   'P 1'
#
loop_
_entity.id
_entity.type
_entity.pdbx_description
1 polymer ?
#
loop_
_entity_poly.entity_id
_entity_poly.type
_entity_poly.pdbx_seq_one_letter_code
_entity_poly.pdbx_strand_id
1 'polypeptide(L)'
;MSAVMAETRPARQQTCQNIENQGEGKPCKLETGWRRIVRNFTPSWFAVNMGTGIVSILLHEFPYNAHWLQYISEAIFGLNVLLFVVFLGLSATRYILYPEIWGVMIAHPGQSLFLGCVPMALATIINMMVLSCRHWGDWLVYTAWGFWWLDVWLSIATCISMPFIVMHRHRPNLENITAALLLPIVPSVVASASGGILAEVIPNNGHAVTTLITSYILWGIGEFFTACVLALYFHRLMIHSTPPKEVVVSVFLPIGPLGQGGFGIQQLGKVAAMILPDTNSTAFNVINDGGARAGEALYILGVFLAIMMWGFGLVWMSLAVTTIFTMKKFPFNMGWWGFTFPLGVLATCTGSLAKNLNSDFFKIFNAVLSLLVVLLWVLVGVRTVKLALTGEMFHAPCLQNIKKREERKH
;
A
#
# COMPACT_ATOMS: atom_id res chain seq x y z
N MET A 1 -46.06 24.32 27.64
CA MET A 1 -44.63 24.42 27.99
C MET A 1 -43.89 23.47 27.07
N SER A 2 -43.60 23.87 25.83
CA SER A 2 -42.47 24.73 25.44
C SER A 2 -41.13 24.09 25.77
N ALA A 3 -40.51 23.45 24.78
CA ALA A 3 -39.10 23.64 24.44
C ALA A 3 -38.76 22.85 23.16
N VAL A 4 -38.81 23.59 22.04
CA VAL A 4 -38.20 23.24 20.77
C VAL A 4 -36.68 23.17 20.99
N MET A 5 -36.08 21.97 20.90
CA MET A 5 -34.64 21.86 20.63
C MET A 5 -34.46 21.89 19.11
N ALA A 6 -34.30 23.10 18.59
CA ALA A 6 -33.81 23.34 17.24
C ALA A 6 -32.34 22.88 17.19
N GLU A 7 -32.12 21.65 16.73
CA GLU A 7 -30.79 21.20 16.33
C GLU A 7 -30.41 22.00 15.07
N THR A 8 -29.44 22.90 15.24
CA THR A 8 -28.93 23.78 14.20
C THR A 8 -28.30 22.95 13.09
N ARG A 9 -29.08 22.72 12.02
CA ARG A 9 -28.54 22.19 10.75
C ARG A 9 -27.39 23.10 10.31
N PRO A 10 -26.26 22.57 9.85
CA PRO A 10 -25.24 23.40 9.22
C PRO A 10 -25.88 24.08 8.00
N ALA A 11 -25.94 25.42 8.04
CA ALA A 11 -26.65 26.30 7.10
C ALA A 11 -26.28 26.10 5.61
N ARG A 12 -25.27 25.28 5.28
CA ARG A 12 -24.86 24.97 3.90
C ARG A 12 -25.72 23.91 3.20
N GLN A 13 -26.29 22.93 3.91
CA GLN A 13 -26.99 21.79 3.31
C GLN A 13 -28.48 22.03 3.05
N GLN A 14 -29.13 22.87 3.88
CA GLN A 14 -30.55 23.27 3.71
C GLN A 14 -30.79 23.95 2.35
N THR A 15 -29.76 24.57 1.78
CA THR A 15 -29.81 25.23 0.48
C THR A 15 -29.99 24.29 -0.72
N CYS A 16 -29.66 22.99 -0.63
CA CYS A 16 -29.84 22.08 -1.78
C CYS A 16 -31.17 21.31 -1.75
N GLN A 17 -31.74 20.99 -0.58
CA GLN A 17 -33.05 20.33 -0.50
C GLN A 17 -34.20 21.26 -0.93
N ASN A 18 -34.09 22.56 -0.68
CA ASN A 18 -35.15 23.52 -1.04
C ASN A 18 -35.24 23.81 -2.55
N ILE A 19 -34.26 23.39 -3.37
CA ILE A 19 -34.24 23.63 -4.82
C ILE A 19 -34.88 22.46 -5.59
N GLU A 20 -34.85 21.23 -5.06
CA GLU A 20 -35.52 20.08 -5.70
C GLU A 20 -37.06 20.20 -5.71
N ASN A 21 -37.64 20.97 -4.79
CA ASN A 21 -39.09 21.22 -4.76
C ASN A 21 -39.55 22.36 -5.70
N GLN A 22 -38.65 23.03 -6.41
CA GLN A 22 -38.98 24.08 -7.38
C GLN A 22 -38.36 23.75 -8.74
N GLY A 23 -39.14 23.05 -9.57
CA GLY A 23 -39.17 22.86 -11.04
C GLY A 23 -38.11 23.37 -12.03
N GLU A 24 -36.95 23.91 -11.64
CA GLU A 24 -35.89 24.34 -12.56
C GLU A 24 -34.52 23.88 -12.04
N GLY A 25 -34.13 22.67 -12.46
CA GLY A 25 -32.96 21.96 -11.97
C GLY A 25 -31.62 22.57 -12.39
N LYS A 26 -31.12 23.55 -11.63
CA LYS A 26 -29.67 23.81 -11.57
C LYS A 26 -29.03 22.69 -10.72
N PRO A 27 -28.06 21.90 -11.24
CA PRO A 27 -27.42 20.87 -10.45
C PRO A 27 -26.81 21.49 -9.18
N CYS A 28 -27.12 20.92 -8.01
CA CYS A 28 -26.67 21.40 -6.70
C CYS A 28 -25.18 21.77 -6.76
N LYS A 29 -24.77 22.91 -6.17
CA LYS A 29 -23.36 23.42 -6.20
C LYS A 29 -22.31 22.41 -5.68
N LEU A 30 -22.76 21.33 -5.04
CA LEU A 30 -21.94 20.19 -4.59
C LEU A 30 -21.72 19.09 -5.65
N GLU A 31 -22.45 19.12 -6.76
CA GLU A 31 -22.38 18.14 -7.86
C GLU A 31 -21.68 18.68 -9.12
N THR A 32 -21.17 19.91 -9.08
CA THR A 32 -20.47 20.56 -10.20
C THR A 32 -19.05 21.03 -9.84
N GLY A 33 -18.13 20.93 -10.80
CA GLY A 33 -16.77 21.47 -10.71
C GLY A 33 -15.84 20.79 -9.69
N TRP A 34 -14.86 21.56 -9.18
CA TRP A 34 -13.81 21.08 -8.28
C TRP A 34 -14.34 20.47 -6.96
N ARG A 35 -15.50 20.94 -6.47
CA ARG A 35 -16.12 20.43 -5.23
C ARG A 35 -16.57 18.98 -5.36
N ARG A 36 -17.03 18.56 -6.55
CA ARG A 36 -17.40 17.16 -6.83
C ARG A 36 -16.17 16.25 -6.79
N ILE A 37 -15.05 16.70 -7.36
CA ILE A 37 -13.80 15.94 -7.37
C ILE A 37 -13.31 15.72 -5.93
N VAL A 38 -13.22 16.79 -5.14
CA VAL A 38 -12.77 16.72 -3.74
C VAL A 38 -13.69 15.82 -2.90
N ARG A 39 -15.02 15.93 -3.05
CA ARG A 39 -15.97 15.10 -2.28
C ARG A 39 -15.85 13.62 -2.61
N ASN A 40 -15.61 13.29 -3.89
CA ASN A 40 -15.51 11.92 -4.40
C ASN A 40 -14.08 11.33 -4.38
N PHE A 41 -13.09 12.07 -3.89
CA PHE A 41 -11.70 11.59 -3.85
C PHE A 41 -11.49 10.55 -2.74
N THR A 42 -11.51 9.26 -3.09
CA THR A 42 -11.40 8.14 -2.15
C THR A 42 -9.95 7.75 -1.82
N PRO A 43 -9.68 7.09 -0.68
CA PRO A 43 -8.34 6.60 -0.35
C PRO A 43 -7.73 5.64 -1.39
N SER A 44 -8.57 4.99 -2.22
CA SER A 44 -8.10 4.11 -3.30
C SER A 44 -7.20 4.79 -4.33
N TRP A 45 -7.22 6.13 -4.44
CA TRP A 45 -6.31 6.86 -5.31
C TRP A 45 -4.83 6.72 -4.90
N PHE A 46 -4.53 6.47 -3.62
CA PHE A 46 -3.17 6.19 -3.18
C PHE A 46 -2.61 4.86 -3.72
N ALA A 47 -3.46 3.97 -4.26
CA ALA A 47 -2.99 2.79 -5.00
C ALA A 47 -2.23 3.18 -6.30
N VAL A 48 -2.55 4.33 -6.90
CA VAL A 48 -1.83 4.90 -8.04
C VAL A 48 -0.41 5.28 -7.64
N ASN A 49 -0.24 5.95 -6.49
CA ASN A 49 1.08 6.29 -5.97
C ASN A 49 1.91 5.06 -5.64
N MET A 50 1.31 4.12 -4.91
CA MET A 50 1.94 2.85 -4.56
C MET A 50 2.43 2.12 -5.82
N GLY A 51 1.59 2.04 -6.86
CA GLY A 51 1.93 1.42 -8.15
C GLY A 51 3.00 2.18 -8.95
N THR A 52 2.98 3.52 -8.90
CA THR A 52 3.97 4.37 -9.58
C THR A 52 5.33 4.32 -8.88
N GLY A 53 5.33 4.31 -7.55
CA GLY A 53 6.54 4.19 -6.74
C GLY A 53 7.25 2.86 -6.93
N ILE A 54 6.53 1.73 -6.96
CA ILE A 54 7.17 0.43 -7.19
C ILE A 54 7.80 0.34 -8.59
N VAL A 55 7.19 0.94 -9.61
CA VAL A 55 7.76 1.00 -10.97
C VAL A 55 9.07 1.76 -10.98
N SER A 56 9.14 2.89 -10.28
CA SER A 56 10.38 3.64 -10.11
C SER A 56 11.47 2.78 -9.47
N ILE A 57 11.16 2.08 -8.37
CA ILE A 57 12.09 1.19 -7.67
C ILE A 57 12.60 0.06 -8.58
N LEU A 58 11.70 -0.58 -9.35
CA LEU A 58 12.07 -1.68 -10.25
C LEU A 58 12.97 -1.22 -11.41
N LEU A 59 12.74 -0.02 -11.93
CA LEU A 59 13.59 0.55 -12.99
C LEU A 59 14.96 0.95 -12.44
N HIS A 60 15.03 1.43 -11.19
CA HIS A 60 16.29 1.75 -10.52
C HIS A 60 17.15 0.49 -10.30
N GLU A 61 16.52 -0.56 -9.79
CA GLU A 61 17.15 -1.84 -9.42
C GLU A 61 17.13 -2.88 -10.54
N PHE A 62 16.89 -2.47 -11.79
CA PHE A 62 16.75 -3.39 -12.90
C PHE A 62 18.06 -4.18 -13.12
N PRO A 63 18.00 -5.52 -13.29
CA PRO A 63 19.19 -6.38 -13.29
C PRO A 63 20.13 -6.17 -14.48
N TYR A 64 19.62 -5.60 -15.58
CA TYR A 64 20.40 -5.20 -16.76
C TYR A 64 20.44 -3.67 -16.84
N ASN A 65 21.03 -3.05 -15.81
CA ASN A 65 21.00 -1.62 -15.61
C ASN A 65 21.73 -0.89 -16.76
N ALA A 66 21.13 0.18 -17.25
CA ALA A 66 21.71 1.10 -18.21
C ALA A 66 21.44 2.53 -17.73
N HIS A 67 22.38 3.45 -17.95
CA HIS A 67 22.27 4.82 -17.42
C HIS A 67 20.97 5.54 -17.80
N TRP A 68 20.45 5.30 -19.01
CA TRP A 68 19.18 5.90 -19.45
C TRP A 68 17.97 5.43 -18.61
N LEU A 69 18.04 4.23 -18.04
CA LEU A 69 16.98 3.66 -17.20
C LEU A 69 16.89 4.36 -15.84
N GLN A 70 18.03 4.81 -15.30
CA GLN A 70 18.09 5.57 -14.06
C GLN A 70 17.35 6.91 -14.21
N TYR A 71 17.57 7.65 -15.30
CA TYR A 71 16.84 8.89 -15.57
C TYR A 71 15.32 8.68 -15.69
N ILE A 72 14.88 7.56 -16.28
CA ILE A 72 13.45 7.22 -16.33
C ILE A 72 12.91 6.90 -14.93
N SER A 73 13.67 6.15 -14.13
CA SER A 73 13.30 5.84 -12.74
C SER A 73 13.13 7.12 -11.91
N GLU A 74 14.07 8.06 -12.01
CA GLU A 74 14.05 9.35 -11.33
C GLU A 74 12.89 10.24 -11.81
N ALA A 75 12.60 10.26 -13.11
CA ALA A 75 11.45 10.99 -13.65
C ALA A 75 10.12 10.44 -13.10
N ILE A 76 9.98 9.11 -13.02
CA ILE A 76 8.80 8.45 -12.44
C ILE A 76 8.73 8.68 -10.93
N PHE A 77 9.87 8.74 -10.24
CA PHE A 77 9.93 9.13 -8.83
C PHE A 77 9.42 10.55 -8.63
N GLY A 78 9.88 11.52 -9.41
CA GLY A 78 9.40 12.91 -9.37
C GLY A 78 7.89 13.00 -9.63
N LEU A 79 7.37 12.23 -10.60
CA LEU A 79 5.94 12.11 -10.84
C LEU A 79 5.21 11.52 -9.63
N ASN A 80 5.75 10.49 -8.99
CA ASN A 80 5.14 9.88 -7.81
C ASN A 80 5.05 10.87 -6.64
N VAL A 81 6.10 11.64 -6.38
CA VAL A 81 6.09 12.69 -5.34
C VAL A 81 5.03 13.75 -5.66
N LEU A 82 4.97 14.22 -6.90
CA LEU A 82 3.95 15.18 -7.32
C LEU A 82 2.53 14.64 -7.11
N LEU A 83 2.26 13.42 -7.57
CA LEU A 83 0.95 12.77 -7.38
C LEU A 83 0.61 12.64 -5.89
N PHE A 84 1.57 12.27 -5.05
CA PHE A 84 1.35 12.08 -3.63
C PHE A 84 0.98 13.38 -2.94
N VAL A 85 1.71 14.47 -3.23
CA VAL A 85 1.42 15.81 -2.70
C VAL A 85 0.02 16.28 -3.15
N VAL A 86 -0.33 16.09 -4.42
CA VAL A 86 -1.66 16.45 -4.95
C VAL A 86 -2.76 15.64 -4.26
N PHE A 87 -2.59 14.32 -4.13
CA PHE A 87 -3.59 13.45 -3.53
C PHE A 87 -3.74 13.67 -2.03
N LEU A 88 -2.64 13.95 -1.34
CA LEU A 88 -2.66 14.34 0.07
C LEU A 88 -3.36 15.68 0.25
N GLY A 89 -3.09 16.68 -0.60
CA GLY A 89 -3.77 17.97 -0.59
C GLY A 89 -5.28 17.85 -0.86
N LEU A 90 -5.69 17.03 -1.83
CA LEU A 90 -7.10 16.74 -2.11
C LEU A 90 -7.77 16.02 -0.94
N SER A 91 -7.10 15.05 -0.32
CA SER A 91 -7.61 14.32 0.84
C SER A 91 -7.74 15.21 2.07
N ALA A 92 -6.74 16.05 2.34
CA ALA A 92 -6.79 17.04 3.42
C ALA A 92 -7.95 18.02 3.20
N THR A 93 -8.08 18.56 1.99
CA THR A 93 -9.20 19.45 1.62
C THR A 93 -10.55 18.75 1.80
N ARG A 94 -10.66 17.47 1.43
CA ARG A 94 -11.88 16.67 1.59
C ARG A 94 -12.31 16.58 3.05
N TYR A 95 -11.38 16.30 3.97
CA TYR A 95 -11.71 16.13 5.39
C TYR A 95 -11.81 17.44 6.16
N ILE A 96 -11.12 18.51 5.74
CA ILE A 96 -11.27 19.86 6.31
C ILE A 96 -12.62 20.46 5.93
N LEU A 97 -13.04 20.36 4.66
CA LEU A 97 -14.29 20.94 4.19
C LEU A 97 -15.53 20.09 4.53
N TYR A 98 -15.36 18.78 4.65
CA TYR A 98 -16.46 17.82 4.88
C TYR A 98 -16.06 16.75 5.92
N PRO A 99 -15.87 17.13 7.19
CA PRO A 99 -15.39 16.22 8.24
C PRO A 99 -16.29 14.99 8.45
N GLU A 100 -17.59 15.12 8.19
CA GLU A 100 -18.57 14.03 8.28
C GLU A 100 -18.24 12.84 7.36
N ILE A 101 -17.55 13.08 6.24
CA ILE A 101 -17.16 12.04 5.28
C ILE A 101 -16.20 11.03 5.91
N TRP A 102 -15.36 11.44 6.86
CA TRP A 102 -14.42 10.54 7.53
C TRP A 102 -15.15 9.38 8.22
N GLY A 103 -16.17 9.69 9.01
CA GLY A 103 -16.95 8.67 9.72
C GLY A 103 -17.68 7.72 8.78
N VAL A 104 -18.16 8.22 7.64
CA VAL A 104 -18.85 7.43 6.61
C VAL A 104 -17.88 6.55 5.84
N MET A 105 -16.68 7.06 5.54
CA MET A 105 -15.64 6.29 4.85
C MET A 105 -15.11 5.15 5.74
N ILE A 106 -14.89 5.39 7.04
CA ILE A 106 -14.51 4.31 7.98
C ILE A 106 -15.61 3.25 8.09
N ALA A 107 -16.88 3.67 8.05
CA ALA A 107 -18.01 2.75 8.13
C ALA A 107 -18.18 1.85 6.89
N HIS A 108 -17.58 2.22 5.75
CA HIS A 108 -17.79 1.51 4.49
C HIS A 108 -16.79 0.33 4.33
N PRO A 109 -17.26 -0.93 4.23
CA PRO A 109 -16.42 -2.12 4.32
C PRO A 109 -15.32 -2.25 3.25
N GLY A 110 -15.57 -1.78 2.02
CA GLY A 110 -14.54 -1.77 0.97
C GLY A 110 -13.56 -0.58 1.05
N GLN A 111 -14.09 0.64 1.17
CA GLN A 111 -13.31 1.89 1.05
C GLN A 111 -12.37 2.13 2.24
N SER A 112 -12.75 1.70 3.45
CA SER A 112 -11.91 1.86 4.64
C SER A 112 -10.58 1.09 4.53
N LEU A 113 -10.57 -0.05 3.85
CA LEU A 113 -9.39 -0.91 3.70
C LEU A 113 -8.27 -0.22 2.89
N PHE A 114 -8.65 0.64 1.93
CA PHE A 114 -7.69 1.41 1.13
C PHE A 114 -6.96 2.50 1.92
N LEU A 115 -7.30 2.76 3.19
CA LEU A 115 -6.49 3.65 4.02
C LEU A 115 -5.05 3.15 4.21
N GLY A 116 -4.82 1.83 4.14
CA GLY A 116 -3.47 1.28 4.14
C GLY A 116 -2.65 1.65 2.90
N CYS A 117 -3.27 2.05 1.80
CA CYS A 117 -2.52 2.51 0.62
C CYS A 117 -1.75 3.81 0.87
N VAL A 118 -2.15 4.61 1.87
CA VAL A 118 -1.47 5.88 2.20
C VAL A 118 -0.05 5.65 2.73
N PRO A 119 0.17 4.88 3.83
CA PRO A 119 1.52 4.56 4.28
C PRO A 119 2.33 3.80 3.22
N MET A 120 1.73 2.81 2.53
CA MET A 120 2.46 2.10 1.45
C MET A 120 2.96 3.04 0.35
N ALA A 121 2.16 4.05 -0.05
CA ALA A 121 2.59 5.07 -1.00
C ALA A 121 3.74 5.92 -0.45
N LEU A 122 3.66 6.37 0.81
CA LEU A 122 4.72 7.13 1.48
C LEU A 122 6.03 6.33 1.55
N ALA A 123 5.96 5.04 1.90
CA ALA A 123 7.11 4.15 1.96
C ALA A 123 7.86 4.05 0.60
N THR A 124 7.14 4.01 -0.53
CA THR A 124 7.80 4.01 -1.85
C THR A 124 8.60 5.28 -2.12
N ILE A 125 8.13 6.42 -1.62
CA ILE A 125 8.82 7.71 -1.75
C ILE A 125 10.06 7.72 -0.85
N ILE A 126 9.91 7.27 0.40
CA ILE A 126 11.02 7.14 1.36
C ILE A 126 12.15 6.28 0.77
N ASN A 127 11.79 5.14 0.18
CA ASN A 127 12.77 4.24 -0.44
C ASN A 127 13.52 4.92 -1.59
N MET A 128 12.82 5.62 -2.49
CA MET A 128 13.47 6.32 -3.61
C MET A 128 14.28 7.55 -3.17
N MET A 129 13.89 8.24 -2.09
CA MET A 129 14.72 9.29 -1.49
C MET A 129 16.09 8.73 -1.09
N VAL A 130 16.12 7.54 -0.49
CA VAL A 130 17.38 6.88 -0.10
C VAL A 130 18.12 6.32 -1.31
N LEU A 131 17.43 5.64 -2.23
CA LEU A 131 18.07 4.96 -3.36
C LEU A 131 18.67 5.95 -4.38
N SER A 132 17.96 7.03 -4.73
CA SER A 132 18.39 7.94 -5.78
C SER A 132 19.03 9.23 -5.26
N CYS A 133 18.61 9.75 -4.11
CA CYS A 133 19.03 11.08 -3.66
C CYS A 133 20.07 11.05 -2.53
N ARG A 134 20.60 9.88 -2.14
CA ARG A 134 21.62 9.77 -1.06
C ARG A 134 22.83 10.69 -1.27
N HIS A 135 23.22 10.94 -2.51
CA HIS A 135 24.36 11.79 -2.84
C HIS A 135 24.15 13.28 -2.46
N TRP A 136 22.95 13.67 -2.02
CA TRP A 136 22.64 15.04 -1.54
C TRP A 136 23.11 15.30 -0.10
N GLY A 137 23.55 14.25 0.61
CA GLY A 137 24.12 14.32 1.94
C GLY A 137 23.24 13.72 3.04
N ASP A 138 23.83 13.60 4.24
CA ASP A 138 23.23 12.88 5.38
C ASP A 138 21.92 13.51 5.88
N TRP A 139 21.72 14.81 5.68
CA TRP A 139 20.48 15.50 6.06
C TRP A 139 19.25 14.87 5.41
N LEU A 140 19.38 14.39 4.17
CA LEU A 140 18.30 13.74 3.45
C LEU A 140 17.99 12.37 4.06
N VAL A 141 19.02 11.63 4.48
CA VAL A 141 18.87 10.33 5.15
C VAL A 141 18.11 10.51 6.47
N TYR A 142 18.45 11.52 7.27
CA TYR A 142 17.70 11.84 8.49
C TYR A 142 16.28 12.33 8.22
N THR A 143 16.06 13.04 7.11
CA THR A 143 14.70 13.45 6.68
C THR A 143 13.87 12.24 6.30
N ALA A 144 14.42 11.32 5.51
CA ALA A 144 13.80 10.05 5.15
C ALA A 144 13.50 9.21 6.41
N TRP A 145 14.41 9.21 7.39
CA TRP A 145 14.21 8.56 8.69
C TRP A 145 13.06 9.17 9.51
N GLY A 146 12.92 10.49 9.50
CA GLY A 146 11.77 11.17 10.09
C GLY A 146 10.45 10.78 9.43
N PHE A 147 10.40 10.75 8.09
CA PHE A 147 9.23 10.26 7.36
C PHE A 147 8.95 8.78 7.58
N TRP A 148 9.99 7.96 7.76
CA TRP A 148 9.83 6.55 8.09
C TRP A 148 9.16 6.35 9.44
N TRP A 149 9.50 7.11 10.48
CA TRP A 149 8.77 7.04 11.75
C TRP A 149 7.29 7.42 11.63
N LEU A 150 6.96 8.41 10.80
CA LEU A 150 5.58 8.73 10.48
C LEU A 150 4.89 7.55 9.76
N ASP A 151 5.57 6.93 8.81
CA ASP A 151 5.08 5.75 8.09
C ASP A 151 4.85 4.55 9.01
N VAL A 152 5.76 4.31 9.97
CA VAL A 152 5.61 3.29 11.02
C VAL A 152 4.35 3.52 11.84
N TRP A 153 4.14 4.75 12.31
CA TRP A 153 2.94 5.12 13.07
C TRP A 153 1.66 4.90 12.27
N LEU A 154 1.62 5.36 11.01
CA LEU A 154 0.46 5.19 10.13
C LEU A 154 0.20 3.72 9.83
N SER A 155 1.25 2.93 9.58
CA SER A 155 1.18 1.50 9.29
C SER A 155 0.63 0.68 10.46
N ILE A 156 1.13 0.93 11.67
CA ILE A 156 0.60 0.27 12.88
C ILE A 156 -0.85 0.71 13.12
N ALA A 157 -1.14 2.00 12.96
CA ALA A 157 -2.49 2.53 13.13
C ALA A 157 -3.48 1.83 12.20
N THR A 158 -3.17 1.65 10.92
CA THR A 158 -4.06 0.91 9.99
C THR A 158 -4.10 -0.58 10.31
N CYS A 159 -2.96 -1.19 10.64
CA CYS A 159 -2.84 -2.62 10.91
C CYS A 159 -3.63 -3.06 12.14
N ILE A 160 -3.80 -2.19 13.13
CA ILE A 160 -4.59 -2.50 14.35
C ILE A 160 -6.03 -2.02 14.21
N SER A 161 -6.24 -0.76 13.82
CA SER A 161 -7.58 -0.17 13.84
C SER A 161 -8.53 -0.78 12.82
N MET A 162 -8.08 -1.07 11.59
CA MET A 162 -8.96 -1.55 10.53
C MET A 162 -9.46 -2.97 10.77
N PRO A 163 -8.61 -3.96 11.14
CA PRO A 163 -9.13 -5.27 11.53
C PRO A 163 -10.11 -5.20 12.69
N PHE A 164 -9.86 -4.34 13.69
CA PHE A 164 -10.82 -4.11 14.78
C PHE A 164 -12.16 -3.56 14.29
N ILE A 165 -12.14 -2.57 13.40
CA ILE A 165 -13.36 -2.02 12.77
C ILE A 165 -14.10 -3.10 11.97
N VAL A 166 -13.38 -3.92 11.21
CA VAL A 166 -13.97 -5.03 10.43
C VAL A 166 -14.67 -6.02 11.36
N MET A 167 -14.00 -6.44 12.43
CA MET A 167 -14.54 -7.39 13.41
C MET A 167 -15.77 -6.84 14.15
N HIS A 168 -15.74 -5.57 14.55
CA HIS A 168 -16.80 -5.02 15.40
C HIS A 168 -17.97 -4.45 14.60
N ARG A 169 -17.68 -3.74 13.51
CA ARG A 169 -18.66 -2.90 12.78
C ARG A 169 -19.08 -3.48 11.44
N HIS A 170 -18.15 -4.01 10.63
CA HIS A 170 -18.51 -4.52 9.30
C HIS A 170 -19.08 -5.93 9.34
N ARG A 171 -18.59 -6.78 10.27
CA ARG A 171 -19.05 -8.16 10.50
C ARG A 171 -19.40 -8.92 9.19
N PRO A 172 -18.44 -9.06 8.26
CA PRO A 172 -18.71 -9.66 6.97
C PRO A 172 -19.01 -11.16 7.12
N ASN A 173 -20.02 -11.66 6.41
CA ASN A 173 -20.19 -13.09 6.16
C ASN A 173 -18.96 -13.64 5.42
N LEU A 174 -18.67 -14.94 5.60
CA LEU A 174 -17.53 -15.60 4.96
C LEU A 174 -17.51 -15.40 3.43
N GLU A 175 -18.67 -15.45 2.77
CA GLU A 175 -18.82 -15.23 1.32
C GLU A 175 -18.30 -13.87 0.82
N ASN A 176 -18.37 -12.84 1.69
CA ASN A 176 -18.03 -11.44 1.39
C ASN A 176 -16.59 -11.09 1.77
N ILE A 177 -15.82 -12.07 2.27
CA ILE A 177 -14.40 -11.90 2.56
C ILE A 177 -13.63 -11.82 1.24
N THR A 178 -12.79 -10.80 1.12
CA THR A 178 -11.93 -10.57 -0.04
C THR A 178 -10.49 -10.36 0.41
N ALA A 179 -9.54 -10.57 -0.49
CA ALA A 179 -8.13 -10.32 -0.22
C ALA A 179 -7.82 -8.84 0.08
N ALA A 180 -8.78 -7.92 -0.13
CA ALA A 180 -8.64 -6.51 0.25
C ALA A 180 -8.43 -6.31 1.77
N LEU A 181 -8.77 -7.29 2.61
CA LEU A 181 -8.46 -7.27 4.04
C LEU A 181 -6.94 -7.19 4.33
N LEU A 182 -6.10 -7.51 3.36
CA LEU A 182 -4.65 -7.36 3.45
C LEU A 182 -4.20 -5.89 3.36
N LEU A 183 -4.94 -5.03 2.66
CA LEU A 183 -4.55 -3.63 2.40
C LEU A 183 -4.21 -2.82 3.67
N PRO A 184 -4.92 -2.95 4.80
CA PRO A 184 -4.52 -2.27 6.04
C PRO A 184 -3.38 -2.95 6.83
N ILE A 185 -3.05 -4.20 6.55
CA ILE A 185 -2.04 -5.01 7.28
C ILE A 185 -0.66 -4.92 6.60
N VAL A 186 -0.64 -5.04 5.26
CA VAL A 186 0.56 -4.97 4.43
C VAL A 186 1.44 -3.73 4.67
N PRO A 187 0.91 -2.53 5.02
CA PRO A 187 1.74 -1.37 5.34
C PRO A 187 2.83 -1.66 6.38
N SER A 188 2.54 -2.48 7.40
CA SER A 188 3.55 -2.87 8.41
C SER A 188 4.73 -3.62 7.77
N VAL A 189 4.46 -4.51 6.82
CA VAL A 189 5.49 -5.27 6.08
C VAL A 189 6.28 -4.35 5.16
N VAL A 190 5.62 -3.37 4.54
CA VAL A 190 6.27 -2.39 3.66
C VAL A 190 7.17 -1.44 4.46
N ALA A 191 6.69 -0.93 5.59
CA ALA A 191 7.44 -0.08 6.51
C ALA A 191 8.67 -0.82 7.06
N SER A 192 8.51 -2.11 7.40
CA SER A 192 9.62 -2.98 7.82
C SER A 192 10.73 -3.03 6.78
N ALA A 193 10.41 -3.38 5.53
CA ALA A 193 11.39 -3.48 4.45
C ALA A 193 12.05 -2.12 4.16
N SER A 194 11.27 -1.03 4.20
CA SER A 194 11.77 0.33 4.01
C SER A 194 12.74 0.74 5.12
N GLY A 195 12.48 0.31 6.36
CA GLY A 195 13.40 0.50 7.48
C GLY A 195 14.69 -0.29 7.31
N GLY A 196 14.65 -1.46 6.65
CA GLY A 196 15.85 -2.18 6.23
C GLY A 196 16.68 -1.43 5.18
N ILE A 197 16.04 -0.74 4.23
CA ILE A 197 16.77 0.11 3.27
C ILE A 197 17.41 1.30 3.99
N LEU A 198 16.68 1.94 4.93
CA LEU A 198 17.19 3.08 5.70
C LEU A 198 18.32 2.70 6.64
N ALA A 199 18.18 1.59 7.38
CA ALA A 199 19.16 1.16 8.37
C ALA A 199 20.54 0.87 7.72
N GLU A 200 20.58 0.48 6.44
CA GLU A 200 21.83 0.31 5.69
C GLU A 200 22.62 1.62 5.50
N VAL A 201 21.94 2.77 5.51
CA VAL A 201 22.54 4.04 5.10
C VAL A 201 22.64 5.09 6.22
N ILE A 202 21.98 4.87 7.36
CA ILE A 202 21.99 5.80 8.49
C ILE A 202 23.40 5.87 9.10
N PRO A 203 24.03 7.06 9.17
CA PRO A 203 25.40 7.18 9.71
C PRO A 203 25.53 6.85 11.20
N ASN A 204 24.46 7.06 11.97
CA ASN A 204 24.47 6.80 13.42
C ASN A 204 24.07 5.35 13.71
N ASN A 205 25.02 4.56 14.22
CA ASN A 205 24.81 3.14 14.54
C ASN A 205 23.64 2.89 15.50
N GLY A 206 23.41 3.74 16.51
CA GLY A 206 22.30 3.58 17.45
C GLY A 206 20.93 3.72 16.79
N HIS A 207 20.80 4.70 15.90
CA HIS A 207 19.59 4.86 15.08
C HIS A 207 19.42 3.71 14.07
N ALA A 208 20.51 3.21 13.49
CA ALA A 208 20.48 2.09 12.56
C ALA A 208 20.02 0.79 13.27
N VAL A 209 20.55 0.48 14.46
CA VAL A 209 20.09 -0.67 15.28
C VAL A 209 18.62 -0.52 15.70
N THR A 210 18.21 0.69 16.13
CA THR A 210 16.81 0.93 16.53
C THR A 210 15.86 0.71 15.36
N THR A 211 16.25 1.18 14.17
CA THR A 211 15.50 1.01 12.93
C THR A 211 15.42 -0.47 12.56
N LEU A 212 16.54 -1.21 12.63
CA LEU A 212 16.60 -2.64 12.37
C LEU A 212 15.68 -3.45 13.28
N ILE A 213 15.75 -3.26 14.61
CA ILE A 213 14.92 -3.97 15.59
C ILE A 213 13.44 -3.64 15.37
N THR A 214 13.12 -2.36 15.18
CA THR A 214 11.74 -1.92 14.90
C THR A 214 11.22 -2.55 13.62
N SER A 215 12.03 -2.64 12.58
CA SER A 215 11.66 -3.32 11.34
C SER A 215 11.40 -4.82 11.52
N TYR A 216 12.18 -5.53 12.33
CA TYR A 216 11.87 -6.94 12.64
C TYR A 216 10.53 -7.09 13.37
N ILE A 217 10.21 -6.19 14.31
CA ILE A 217 8.92 -6.17 15.00
C ILE A 217 7.78 -5.93 14.01
N LEU A 218 7.92 -4.94 13.13
CA LEU A 218 6.92 -4.62 12.09
C LEU A 218 6.73 -5.76 11.09
N TRP A 219 7.81 -6.46 10.74
CA TRP A 219 7.77 -7.64 9.90
C TRP A 219 6.93 -8.73 10.55
N GLY A 220 7.22 -9.05 11.82
CA GLY A 220 6.47 -10.05 12.58
C GLY A 220 4.98 -9.70 12.66
N ILE A 221 4.64 -8.48 13.07
CA ILE A 221 3.24 -8.03 13.15
C ILE A 221 2.53 -8.21 11.81
N GLY A 222 3.13 -7.70 10.73
CA GLY A 222 2.52 -7.72 9.40
C GLY A 222 2.39 -9.12 8.81
N GLU A 223 3.42 -9.96 8.92
CA GLU A 223 3.46 -11.28 8.28
C GLU A 223 2.58 -12.30 9.01
N PHE A 224 2.60 -12.33 10.35
CA PHE A 224 1.72 -13.24 11.11
C PHE A 224 0.25 -12.88 10.92
N PHE A 225 -0.09 -11.58 10.89
CA PHE A 225 -1.48 -11.17 10.65
C PHE A 225 -1.91 -11.43 9.21
N THR A 226 -0.99 -11.25 8.25
CA THR A 226 -1.20 -11.70 6.86
C THR A 226 -1.51 -13.18 6.81
N ALA A 227 -0.75 -14.03 7.49
CA ALA A 227 -0.98 -15.48 7.48
C ALA A 227 -2.40 -15.84 7.95
N CYS A 228 -2.91 -15.19 8.99
CA CYS A 228 -4.30 -15.37 9.44
C CYS A 228 -5.32 -14.98 8.34
N VAL A 229 -5.12 -13.83 7.68
CA VAL A 229 -6.01 -13.38 6.60
C VAL A 229 -5.92 -14.28 5.37
N LEU A 230 -4.73 -14.76 5.02
CA LEU A 230 -4.54 -15.70 3.90
C LEU A 230 -5.22 -17.04 4.17
N ALA A 231 -5.12 -17.58 5.38
CA ALA A 231 -5.82 -18.81 5.76
C ALA A 231 -7.35 -18.64 5.66
N LEU A 232 -7.87 -17.52 6.18
CA LEU A 232 -9.29 -17.17 6.10
C LEU A 232 -9.77 -16.98 4.65
N TYR A 233 -8.98 -16.30 3.83
CA TYR A 233 -9.30 -16.07 2.42
C TYR A 233 -9.22 -17.36 1.60
N PHE A 234 -8.23 -18.22 1.86
CA PHE A 234 -8.12 -19.54 1.25
C PHE A 234 -9.34 -20.41 1.60
N HIS A 235 -9.74 -20.44 2.88
CA HIS A 235 -10.95 -21.13 3.32
C HIS A 235 -12.20 -20.63 2.58
N ARG A 236 -12.33 -19.31 2.43
CA ARG A 236 -13.40 -18.68 1.64
C ARG A 236 -13.39 -19.13 0.18
N LEU A 237 -12.21 -19.23 -0.47
CA LEU A 237 -12.08 -19.68 -1.85
C LEU A 237 -12.42 -21.17 -2.04
N MET A 238 -12.22 -21.99 -1.01
CA MET A 238 -12.57 -23.41 -1.05
C MET A 238 -14.08 -23.65 -0.96
N ILE A 239 -14.80 -22.84 -0.17
CA ILE A 239 -16.24 -23.00 0.06
C ILE A 239 -17.08 -22.24 -0.97
N HIS A 240 -16.63 -21.05 -1.37
CA HIS A 240 -17.37 -20.17 -2.27
C HIS A 240 -16.63 -19.97 -3.59
N SER A 241 -17.38 -19.80 -4.69
CA SER A 241 -16.85 -19.52 -6.03
C SER A 241 -15.93 -18.30 -6.04
N THR A 242 -15.06 -18.19 -7.06
CA THR A 242 -14.11 -17.07 -7.24
C THR A 242 -14.76 -15.69 -6.99
N PRO A 243 -14.00 -14.68 -6.51
CA PRO A 243 -14.55 -13.37 -6.16
C PRO A 243 -15.36 -12.73 -7.30
N PRO A 244 -16.34 -11.86 -6.99
CA PRO A 244 -17.10 -11.11 -7.99
C PRO A 244 -16.19 -10.34 -8.97
N LYS A 245 -16.67 -10.14 -10.20
CA LYS A 245 -15.90 -9.52 -11.29
C LYS A 245 -15.37 -8.13 -10.95
N GLU A 246 -16.08 -7.40 -10.10
CA GLU A 246 -15.75 -6.04 -9.69
C GLU A 246 -14.50 -5.97 -8.81
N VAL A 247 -14.19 -7.06 -8.09
CA VAL A 247 -13.05 -7.16 -7.18
C VAL A 247 -12.05 -8.23 -7.63
N VAL A 248 -12.17 -8.77 -8.85
CA VAL A 248 -11.32 -9.87 -9.30
C VAL A 248 -9.83 -9.55 -9.21
N VAL A 249 -9.41 -8.30 -9.48
CA VAL A 249 -7.99 -7.91 -9.41
C VAL A 249 -7.43 -8.07 -7.99
N SER A 250 -8.28 -8.07 -6.96
CA SER A 250 -7.86 -8.29 -5.58
C SER A 250 -7.21 -9.67 -5.35
N VAL A 251 -7.41 -10.65 -6.24
CA VAL A 251 -6.76 -11.96 -6.16
C VAL A 251 -5.23 -11.91 -6.24
N PHE A 252 -4.64 -10.81 -6.72
CA PHE A 252 -3.19 -10.58 -6.70
C PHE A 252 -2.67 -10.04 -5.36
N LEU A 253 -3.53 -9.50 -4.50
CA LEU A 253 -3.12 -8.90 -3.22
C LEU A 253 -2.36 -9.86 -2.27
N PRO A 254 -2.67 -11.17 -2.21
CA PRO A 254 -1.87 -12.14 -1.45
C PRO A 254 -0.38 -12.17 -1.82
N ILE A 255 -0.04 -11.85 -3.07
CA ILE A 255 1.34 -11.79 -3.55
C ILE A 255 2.10 -10.63 -2.87
N GLY A 256 1.38 -9.57 -2.50
CA GLY A 256 1.94 -8.35 -1.90
C GLY A 256 2.76 -8.62 -0.65
N PRO A 257 2.18 -9.13 0.45
CA PRO A 257 2.94 -9.41 1.67
C PRO A 257 3.97 -10.54 1.47
N LEU A 258 3.71 -11.54 0.63
CA LEU A 258 4.68 -12.61 0.38
C LEU A 258 5.94 -12.11 -0.36
N GLY A 259 5.74 -11.25 -1.37
CA GLY A 259 6.83 -10.59 -2.08
C GLY A 259 7.54 -9.56 -1.19
N GLN A 260 6.78 -8.63 -0.61
CA GLN A 260 7.37 -7.57 0.22
C GLN A 260 8.03 -8.12 1.48
N GLY A 261 7.42 -9.10 2.14
CA GLY A 261 7.95 -9.74 3.33
C GLY A 261 9.21 -10.55 3.02
N GLY A 262 9.27 -11.22 1.87
CA GLY A 262 10.48 -11.89 1.38
C GLY A 262 11.59 -10.91 1.00
N PHE A 263 11.27 -9.78 0.37
CA PHE A 263 12.24 -8.70 0.15
C PHE A 263 12.74 -8.13 1.48
N GLY A 264 11.82 -7.78 2.38
CA GLY A 264 12.10 -7.18 3.67
C GLY A 264 13.00 -8.04 4.54
N ILE A 265 12.70 -9.33 4.69
CA ILE A 265 13.49 -10.21 5.57
C ILE A 265 14.92 -10.44 5.05
N GLN A 266 15.14 -10.45 3.73
CA GLN A 266 16.49 -10.47 3.15
C GLN A 266 17.23 -9.18 3.43
N GLN A 267 16.57 -8.04 3.25
CA GLN A 267 17.18 -6.74 3.49
C GLN A 267 17.54 -6.56 4.97
N LEU A 268 16.66 -6.98 5.89
CA LEU A 268 16.95 -6.96 7.32
C LEU A 268 18.10 -7.90 7.68
N GLY A 269 18.14 -9.12 7.11
CA GLY A 269 19.24 -10.05 7.31
C GLY A 269 20.58 -9.49 6.82
N LYS A 270 20.61 -8.87 5.65
CA LYS A 270 21.80 -8.18 5.09
C LYS A 270 22.29 -7.09 6.04
N VAL A 271 21.39 -6.23 6.50
CA VAL A 271 21.73 -5.12 7.40
C VAL A 271 22.14 -5.61 8.79
N ALA A 272 21.52 -6.67 9.30
CA ALA A 272 21.93 -7.30 10.55
C ALA A 272 23.37 -7.81 10.47
N ALA A 273 23.76 -8.46 9.36
CA ALA A 273 25.13 -8.90 9.14
C ALA A 273 26.14 -7.72 9.03
N MET A 274 25.70 -6.54 8.61
CA MET A 274 26.56 -5.35 8.54
C MET A 274 26.70 -4.63 9.88
N ILE A 275 25.61 -4.44 10.62
CA ILE A 275 25.58 -3.56 11.80
C ILE A 275 25.98 -4.29 13.08
N LEU A 276 25.56 -5.54 13.25
CA LEU A 276 25.76 -6.28 14.50
C LEU A 276 27.23 -6.58 14.84
N PRO A 277 28.15 -6.84 13.90
CA PRO A 277 29.57 -7.02 14.21
C PRO A 277 30.25 -5.74 14.71
N ASP A 278 29.92 -4.59 14.11
CA ASP A 278 30.57 -3.30 14.37
C ASP A 278 30.07 -2.65 15.66
N THR A 279 28.88 -3.03 16.10
CA THR A 279 28.42 -2.59 17.40
C THR A 279 29.10 -3.41 18.50
N ASN A 280 29.77 -2.70 19.43
CA ASN A 280 29.83 -3.07 20.85
C ASN A 280 28.41 -3.12 21.48
N SER A 281 27.42 -3.58 20.72
CA SER A 281 26.01 -3.62 21.08
C SER A 281 25.88 -4.56 22.23
N THR A 282 25.34 -4.05 23.31
CA THR A 282 24.94 -4.82 24.49
C THR A 282 23.89 -5.92 24.19
N ALA A 283 23.41 -6.01 22.96
CA ALA A 283 22.56 -7.08 22.45
C ALA A 283 23.42 -8.26 21.97
N PHE A 284 23.13 -9.46 22.47
CA PHE A 284 23.89 -10.71 22.26
C PHE A 284 25.26 -10.82 22.96
N ASN A 285 25.51 -9.99 23.98
CA ASN A 285 26.70 -10.05 24.86
C ASN A 285 26.88 -11.36 25.66
N VAL A 286 25.91 -12.28 25.61
CA VAL A 286 25.98 -13.57 26.32
C VAL A 286 27.01 -14.51 25.65
N ILE A 287 27.35 -14.28 24.39
CA ILE A 287 28.23 -15.14 23.60
C ILE A 287 29.40 -14.29 23.08
N ASN A 288 30.64 -14.75 23.25
CA ASN A 288 31.81 -14.14 22.59
C ASN A 288 31.60 -14.16 21.06
N ASP A 289 31.85 -13.04 20.39
CA ASP A 289 31.52 -12.80 18.97
C ASP A 289 30.01 -12.96 18.65
N GLY A 290 29.15 -12.80 19.65
CA GLY A 290 27.70 -12.99 19.54
C GLY A 290 27.04 -12.09 18.48
N GLY A 291 27.51 -10.84 18.33
CA GLY A 291 27.02 -9.92 17.31
C GLY A 291 27.26 -10.39 15.88
N ALA A 292 28.49 -10.83 15.57
CA ALA A 292 28.84 -11.33 14.25
C ALA A 292 28.08 -12.61 13.89
N ARG A 293 28.04 -13.58 14.82
CA ARG A 293 27.32 -14.85 14.61
C ARG A 293 25.82 -14.65 14.49
N ALA A 294 25.24 -13.72 15.27
CA ALA A 294 23.83 -13.37 15.14
C ALA A 294 23.52 -12.72 13.78
N GLY A 295 24.39 -11.82 13.30
CA GLY A 295 24.29 -11.20 11.99
C GLY A 295 24.30 -12.23 10.85
N GLU A 296 25.26 -13.14 10.85
CA GLU A 296 25.34 -14.25 9.88
C GLU A 296 24.10 -15.14 9.92
N ALA A 297 23.65 -15.52 11.12
CA ALA A 297 22.46 -16.36 11.28
C ALA A 297 21.19 -15.67 10.74
N LEU A 298 21.02 -14.38 11.03
CA LEU A 298 19.88 -13.59 10.56
C LEU A 298 19.92 -13.40 9.04
N TYR A 299 21.10 -13.23 8.45
CA TYR A 299 21.26 -13.18 6.99
C TYR A 299 20.84 -14.50 6.32
N ILE A 300 21.39 -15.63 6.78
CA ILE A 300 21.05 -16.95 6.22
C ILE A 300 19.56 -17.24 6.39
N LEU A 301 19.01 -16.97 7.58
CA LEU A 301 17.58 -17.14 7.85
C LEU A 301 16.73 -16.23 6.95
N GLY A 302 17.15 -14.99 6.72
CA GLY A 302 16.44 -14.06 5.85
C GLY A 302 16.36 -14.55 4.41
N VAL A 303 17.47 -15.05 3.85
CA VAL A 303 17.47 -15.64 2.50
C VAL A 303 16.59 -16.90 2.45
N PHE A 304 16.69 -17.78 3.44
CA PHE A 304 15.88 -19.00 3.51
C PHE A 304 14.38 -18.73 3.60
N LEU A 305 13.96 -17.83 4.50
CA LEU A 305 12.56 -17.42 4.65
C LEU A 305 12.04 -16.80 3.35
N ALA A 306 12.84 -15.97 2.68
CA ALA A 306 12.44 -15.35 1.42
C ALA A 306 12.23 -16.36 0.28
N ILE A 307 13.05 -17.42 0.18
CA ILE A 307 12.82 -18.50 -0.78
C ILE A 307 11.45 -19.16 -0.54
N MET A 308 11.12 -19.46 0.72
CA MET A 308 9.82 -20.07 1.07
C MET A 308 8.65 -19.13 0.74
N MET A 309 8.75 -17.85 1.09
CA MET A 309 7.72 -16.86 0.80
C MET A 309 7.56 -16.63 -0.70
N TRP A 310 8.65 -16.57 -1.46
CA TRP A 310 8.64 -16.47 -2.91
C TRP A 310 7.94 -17.66 -3.56
N GLY A 311 8.27 -18.88 -3.11
CA GLY A 311 7.62 -20.11 -3.57
C GLY A 311 6.11 -20.12 -3.28
N PHE A 312 5.69 -19.69 -2.09
CA PHE A 312 4.27 -19.55 -1.77
C PHE A 312 3.58 -18.43 -2.58
N GLY A 313 4.31 -17.34 -2.86
CA GLY A 313 3.85 -16.26 -3.75
C GLY A 313 3.53 -16.74 -5.16
N LEU A 314 4.30 -17.71 -5.69
CA LEU A 314 4.00 -18.31 -7.00
C LEU A 314 2.69 -19.10 -7.03
N VAL A 315 2.31 -19.74 -5.92
CA VAL A 315 1.01 -20.43 -5.81
C VAL A 315 -0.12 -19.41 -5.93
N TRP A 316 -0.04 -18.29 -5.21
CA TRP A 316 -1.04 -17.24 -5.33
C TRP A 316 -1.04 -16.56 -6.70
N MET A 317 0.13 -16.38 -7.31
CA MET A 317 0.24 -15.89 -8.68
C MET A 317 -0.46 -16.83 -9.68
N SER A 318 -0.24 -18.14 -9.58
CA SER A 318 -0.86 -19.09 -10.51
C SER A 318 -2.39 -19.12 -10.35
N LEU A 319 -2.89 -19.08 -9.11
CA LEU A 319 -4.32 -18.94 -8.82
C LEU A 319 -4.91 -17.64 -9.37
N ALA A 320 -4.20 -16.52 -9.18
CA ALA A 320 -4.60 -15.21 -9.66
C ALA A 320 -4.69 -15.16 -11.20
N VAL A 321 -3.64 -15.65 -11.87
CA VAL A 321 -3.56 -15.73 -13.34
C VAL A 321 -4.65 -16.64 -13.90
N THR A 322 -4.87 -17.82 -13.31
CA THR A 322 -5.93 -18.76 -13.71
C THR A 322 -7.32 -18.14 -13.54
N THR A 323 -7.55 -17.39 -12.47
CA THR A 323 -8.81 -16.67 -12.24
C THR A 323 -9.06 -15.60 -13.30
N ILE A 324 -8.03 -14.84 -13.69
CA ILE A 324 -8.16 -13.83 -14.76
C ILE A 324 -8.41 -14.48 -16.12
N PHE A 325 -7.70 -15.56 -16.46
CA PHE A 325 -7.90 -16.25 -17.74
C PHE A 325 -9.28 -16.88 -17.88
N THR A 326 -9.85 -17.38 -16.79
CA THR A 326 -11.22 -17.93 -16.78
C THR A 326 -12.30 -16.84 -16.81
N MET A 327 -11.98 -15.63 -16.36
CA MET A 327 -12.88 -14.47 -16.43
C MET A 327 -12.78 -13.71 -17.76
N LYS A 328 -13.68 -14.01 -18.70
CA LYS A 328 -13.68 -13.41 -20.06
C LYS A 328 -13.70 -11.87 -20.10
N LYS A 329 -14.43 -11.19 -19.19
CA LYS A 329 -14.54 -9.71 -19.11
C LYS A 329 -14.89 -9.26 -17.70
N PHE A 330 -14.19 -8.23 -17.22
CA PHE A 330 -14.49 -7.53 -15.96
C PHE A 330 -14.30 -6.01 -16.13
N PRO A 331 -15.05 -5.17 -15.39
CA PRO A 331 -15.04 -3.73 -15.56
C PRO A 331 -13.71 -3.10 -15.13
N PHE A 332 -13.33 -1.99 -15.77
CA PHE A 332 -12.20 -1.18 -15.32
C PHE A 332 -12.62 -0.34 -14.11
N ASN A 333 -11.82 -0.39 -13.05
CA ASN A 333 -12.03 0.39 -11.83
C ASN A 333 -10.68 0.61 -11.13
N MET A 334 -10.67 1.38 -10.03
CA MET A 334 -9.46 1.65 -9.25
C MET A 334 -8.76 0.39 -8.72
N GLY A 335 -9.47 -0.73 -8.58
CA GLY A 335 -8.90 -2.02 -8.19
C GLY A 335 -7.86 -2.57 -9.18
N TRP A 336 -7.85 -2.11 -10.45
CA TRP A 336 -6.82 -2.48 -11.43
C TRP A 336 -5.40 -2.06 -11.02
N TRP A 337 -5.26 -1.04 -10.17
CA TRP A 337 -3.96 -0.70 -9.60
C TRP A 337 -3.38 -1.81 -8.72
N GLY A 338 -4.22 -2.75 -8.25
CA GLY A 338 -3.80 -3.97 -7.55
C GLY A 338 -2.97 -4.95 -8.38
N PHE A 339 -2.83 -4.76 -9.71
CA PHE A 339 -1.88 -5.54 -10.51
C PHE A 339 -0.43 -5.10 -10.30
N THR A 340 -0.19 -3.82 -10.02
CA THR A 340 1.16 -3.24 -10.07
C THR A 340 1.97 -3.61 -8.84
N PHE A 341 1.54 -3.16 -7.67
CA PHE A 341 2.32 -3.30 -6.43
C PHE A 341 2.60 -4.74 -6.03
N PRO A 342 1.64 -5.68 -5.96
CA PRO A 342 1.92 -7.05 -5.56
C PRO A 342 2.92 -7.77 -6.47
N LEU A 343 2.79 -7.59 -7.79
CA LEU A 343 3.74 -8.14 -8.74
C LEU A 343 5.11 -7.46 -8.65
N GLY A 344 5.12 -6.15 -8.40
CA GLY A 344 6.35 -5.38 -8.26
C GLY A 344 7.16 -5.75 -7.01
N VAL A 345 6.52 -5.96 -5.87
CA VAL A 345 7.23 -6.39 -4.65
C VAL A 345 7.69 -7.86 -4.72
N LEU A 346 7.02 -8.70 -5.51
CA LEU A 346 7.56 -10.01 -5.84
C LEU A 346 8.80 -9.91 -6.75
N ALA A 347 8.83 -8.95 -7.69
CA ALA A 347 10.00 -8.68 -8.50
C ALA A 347 11.18 -8.17 -7.65
N THR A 348 10.96 -7.26 -6.69
CA THR A 348 12.03 -6.83 -5.78
C THR A 348 12.56 -7.98 -4.92
N CYS A 349 11.69 -8.86 -4.42
CA CYS A 349 12.09 -10.08 -3.72
C CYS A 349 12.96 -10.99 -4.60
N THR A 350 12.52 -11.20 -5.85
CA THR A 350 13.24 -12.00 -6.86
C THR A 350 14.61 -11.38 -7.18
N GLY A 351 14.68 -10.05 -7.34
CA GLY A 351 15.93 -9.35 -7.59
C GLY A 351 16.91 -9.45 -6.43
N SER A 352 16.42 -9.40 -5.20
CA SER A 352 17.24 -9.65 -4.01
C SER A 352 17.70 -11.11 -3.94
N LEU A 353 16.86 -12.10 -4.25
CA LEU A 353 17.27 -13.51 -4.36
C LEU A 353 18.34 -13.71 -5.43
N ALA A 354 18.22 -13.02 -6.57
CA ALA A 354 19.23 -13.07 -7.64
C ALA A 354 20.61 -12.62 -7.14
N LYS A 355 20.67 -11.55 -6.34
CA LYS A 355 21.91 -11.04 -5.74
C LYS A 355 22.45 -11.99 -4.67
N ASN A 356 21.60 -12.46 -3.74
CA ASN A 356 22.02 -13.32 -2.62
C ASN A 356 22.45 -14.72 -3.06
N LEU A 357 21.80 -15.30 -4.06
CA LEU A 357 22.08 -16.65 -4.57
C LEU A 357 23.01 -16.67 -5.79
N ASN A 358 23.41 -15.49 -6.29
CA ASN A 358 24.18 -15.33 -7.53
C ASN A 358 23.61 -16.17 -8.69
N SER A 359 22.31 -16.02 -8.96
CA SER A 359 21.56 -16.91 -9.85
C SER A 359 20.98 -16.20 -11.05
N ASP A 360 21.38 -16.63 -12.24
CA ASP A 360 20.86 -16.12 -13.51
C ASP A 360 19.35 -16.38 -13.69
N PHE A 361 18.84 -17.48 -13.14
CA PHE A 361 17.41 -17.77 -13.15
C PHE A 361 16.61 -16.65 -12.48
N PHE A 362 16.94 -16.30 -11.24
CA PHE A 362 16.27 -15.23 -10.52
C PHE A 362 16.51 -13.86 -11.17
N LYS A 363 17.70 -13.65 -11.77
CA LYS A 363 18.02 -12.42 -12.50
C LYS A 363 17.11 -12.22 -13.73
N ILE A 364 16.95 -13.24 -14.56
CA ILE A 364 16.08 -13.21 -15.74
C ILE A 364 14.62 -13.09 -15.31
N PHE A 365 14.19 -13.86 -14.31
CA PHE A 365 12.82 -13.80 -13.81
C PHE A 365 12.47 -12.40 -13.27
N ASN A 366 13.38 -11.76 -12.54
CA ASN A 366 13.23 -10.39 -12.08
C ASN A 366 13.06 -9.42 -13.26
N ALA A 367 13.88 -9.55 -14.31
CA ALA A 367 13.78 -8.69 -15.49
C ALA A 367 12.42 -8.82 -16.20
N VAL A 368 11.94 -10.05 -16.40
CA VAL A 368 10.65 -10.33 -17.03
C VAL A 368 9.50 -9.78 -16.19
N LEU A 369 9.51 -10.04 -14.88
CA LEU A 369 8.45 -9.58 -13.98
C LEU A 369 8.44 -8.04 -13.87
N SER A 370 9.61 -7.41 -13.80
CA SER A 370 9.75 -5.94 -13.81
C SER A 370 9.17 -5.32 -15.08
N LEU A 371 9.51 -5.87 -16.25
CA LEU A 371 8.97 -5.38 -17.52
C LEU A 371 7.44 -5.53 -17.58
N LEU A 372 6.91 -6.66 -17.12
CA LEU A 372 5.47 -6.89 -17.05
C LEU A 372 4.76 -5.89 -16.14
N VAL A 373 5.35 -5.55 -14.99
CA VAL A 373 4.81 -4.53 -14.07
C VAL A 373 4.81 -3.14 -14.72
N VAL A 374 5.88 -2.76 -15.43
CA VAL A 374 5.95 -1.50 -16.18
C VAL A 374 4.85 -1.43 -17.25
N LEU A 375 4.67 -2.50 -18.03
CA LEU A 375 3.62 -2.55 -19.07
C LEU A 375 2.21 -2.45 -18.47
N LEU A 376 1.95 -3.15 -17.37
CA LEU A 376 0.68 -3.06 -16.66
C LEU A 376 0.45 -1.66 -16.09
N TRP A 377 1.48 -1.03 -15.55
CA TRP A 377 1.42 0.35 -15.06
C TRP A 377 1.07 1.34 -16.18
N VAL A 378 1.71 1.23 -17.36
CA VAL A 378 1.36 2.05 -18.52
C VAL A 378 -0.09 1.84 -18.94
N LEU A 379 -0.54 0.57 -19.05
CA LEU A 379 -1.91 0.24 -19.45
C LEU A 379 -2.94 0.81 -18.47
N VAL A 380 -2.75 0.59 -17.18
CA VAL A 380 -3.67 1.05 -16.13
C VAL A 380 -3.61 2.58 -16.00
N GLY A 381 -2.42 3.16 -16.09
CA GLY A 381 -2.19 4.60 -16.07
C GLY A 381 -2.89 5.33 -17.20
N VAL A 382 -2.72 4.89 -18.45
CA VAL A 382 -3.38 5.50 -19.62
C VAL A 382 -4.90 5.44 -19.50
N ARG A 383 -5.46 4.31 -19.06
CA ARG A 383 -6.92 4.19 -18.83
C ARG A 383 -7.41 5.07 -17.68
N THR A 384 -6.65 5.13 -16.59
CA THR A 384 -6.91 5.99 -15.42
C THR A 384 -6.97 7.45 -15.85
N VAL A 385 -5.99 7.94 -16.61
CA VAL A 385 -5.94 9.33 -17.09
C VAL A 385 -7.12 9.62 -18.02
N LYS A 386 -7.41 8.75 -18.99
CA LYS A 386 -8.56 8.91 -19.90
C LYS A 386 -9.88 9.07 -19.13
N LEU A 387 -10.14 8.19 -18.16
CA LEU A 387 -11.37 8.22 -17.37
C LEU A 387 -11.41 9.32 -16.29
N ALA A 388 -10.24 9.79 -15.84
CA ALA A 388 -10.14 10.95 -14.97
C ALA A 388 -10.50 12.24 -15.73
N LEU A 389 -10.06 12.35 -16.99
CA LEU A 389 -10.37 13.49 -17.86
C LEU A 389 -11.86 13.54 -18.25
N THR A 390 -12.52 12.38 -18.43
CA THR A 390 -13.98 12.32 -18.66
C THR A 390 -14.81 12.51 -17.38
N GLY A 391 -14.16 12.51 -16.20
CA GLY A 391 -14.83 12.64 -14.91
C GLY A 391 -15.52 11.35 -14.42
N GLU A 392 -15.51 10.27 -15.20
CA GLU A 392 -16.16 8.99 -14.90
C GLU A 392 -15.49 8.24 -13.74
N MET A 393 -14.22 8.52 -13.45
CA MET A 393 -13.48 7.93 -12.33
C MET A 393 -13.78 8.54 -10.95
N PHE A 394 -14.36 9.75 -10.90
CA PHE A 394 -14.63 10.44 -9.63
C PHE A 394 -16.02 10.06 -9.09
N HIS A 395 -16.17 8.80 -8.67
CA HIS A 395 -17.38 8.30 -8.02
C HIS A 395 -17.01 7.63 -6.69
N ALA A 396 -17.43 8.21 -5.56
CA ALA A 396 -17.25 7.64 -4.24
C ALA A 396 -18.51 6.88 -3.79
N PRO A 397 -18.53 5.53 -3.78
CA PRO A 397 -19.71 4.74 -3.40
C PRO A 397 -20.20 5.05 -1.98
N CYS A 398 -19.29 5.45 -1.09
CA CYS A 398 -19.62 5.79 0.30
C CYS A 398 -20.57 6.98 0.45
N LEU A 399 -20.65 7.89 -0.53
CA LEU A 399 -21.58 9.02 -0.50
C LEU A 399 -23.04 8.60 -0.73
N GLN A 400 -23.29 7.44 -1.34
CA GLN A 400 -24.65 6.91 -1.51
C GLN A 400 -25.29 6.55 -0.15
N ASN A 401 -24.48 6.17 0.84
CA ASN A 401 -24.96 5.87 2.19
C ASN A 401 -25.36 7.14 2.98
N ILE A 402 -24.81 8.30 2.62
CA ILE A 402 -25.23 9.60 3.19
C ILE A 402 -26.64 9.93 2.69
N LYS A 403 -26.87 9.84 1.37
CA LYS A 403 -28.20 10.04 0.76
C LYS A 403 -29.26 9.11 1.41
N LYS A 404 -28.97 7.82 1.55
CA LYS A 404 -29.88 6.85 2.21
C LYS A 404 -30.13 7.12 3.70
N ARG A 405 -29.18 7.71 4.43
CA ARG A 405 -29.34 8.03 5.86
C ARG A 405 -30.15 9.33 6.06
N GLU A 406 -30.05 10.26 5.11
CA GLU A 406 -30.86 11.48 5.04
C GLU A 406 -32.31 11.15 4.63
N GLU A 407 -32.52 10.23 3.69
CA GLU A 407 -33.85 9.75 3.28
C GLU A 407 -34.61 9.00 4.38
N ARG A 408 -33.91 8.32 5.32
CA ARG A 408 -34.54 7.64 6.46
C ARG A 408 -34.85 8.55 7.65
N LYS A 409 -34.37 9.79 7.63
CA LYS A 409 -34.64 10.82 8.65
C LYS A 409 -35.77 11.77 8.26
N HIS A 410 -36.24 11.67 7.02
CA HIS A 410 -37.52 12.19 6.53
C HIS A 410 -38.57 11.08 6.59
#